data_AF-W4S1Z5-F1
#
_entry.id   AF-W4S1Z5-F1
#
_cell.length_a   1.000
_cell.length_b   1.000
_cell.length_c   1.000
_cell.angle_alpha   90.00
_cell.angle_beta   90.00
_cell.angle_gamma   90.00
#
_symmetry.space_group_name_H-M   'P 1'
#
loop_
_entity.id
_entity.type
_entity.pdbx_description
1 polymer ?
#
loop_
_entity_poly.entity_id
_entity_poly.type
_entity_poly.pdbx_seq_one_letter_code
_entity_poly.pdbx_strand_id
1 'polypeptide(L)'
;MEAAPADADPPGPYDVRVLAGGLGLSKKLAAGTPLLAADADWSVSAWVRPSSGTTGPALIAGLGDPQAAGRFFVIDNGLLGFAQGAEHVLRSKQPLRAGVWTQVAAIAQGTRLSLYANGRKVASGSVQQTAVAPTLVFGPRQQPAAYTQHFGGEIAGFTAQAGALDAAAIARLAGQAPDPAQQRFEDASPGWRVQVKQMAGQLAPQAAATLPRSAAPFPAPVARPVSEVPALQPLDAAAWRVGAWQLAAAPELGQASGATLSRSDYAAGKTRWRAATVPGTVLTTLVDRACIRIRISASTTWRFPNR
;
A
#
# COMPACT_ATOMS: atom_id res chain seq x y z
N MET A 1 7.68 7.55 -43.56
CA MET A 1 6.43 8.02 -42.95
C MET A 1 6.03 6.98 -41.92
N GLU A 2 5.51 7.42 -40.77
CA GLU A 2 5.15 6.64 -39.57
C GLU A 2 6.34 6.11 -38.73
N ALA A 3 6.41 6.26 -37.40
CA ALA A 3 5.47 6.77 -36.40
C ALA A 3 6.27 7.34 -35.19
N ALA A 4 5.97 8.56 -34.76
CA ALA A 4 6.37 9.04 -33.44
C ALA A 4 5.37 8.50 -32.40
N PRO A 5 5.80 7.88 -31.29
CA PRO A 5 4.87 7.61 -30.20
C PRO A 5 4.52 8.93 -29.50
N ALA A 6 3.22 9.09 -29.21
CA ALA A 6 2.61 10.30 -28.66
C ALA A 6 3.05 10.60 -27.22
N ASP A 7 4.00 11.51 -27.04
CA ASP A 7 4.19 12.24 -25.78
C ASP A 7 3.24 13.45 -25.76
N ALA A 8 2.00 13.25 -25.32
CA ALA A 8 1.11 14.37 -25.05
C ALA A 8 0.06 14.04 -23.99
N ASP A 9 0.33 14.41 -22.73
CA ASP A 9 -0.71 15.06 -21.92
C ASP A 9 -0.34 16.56 -21.80
N PRO A 10 -0.96 17.44 -22.61
CA PRO A 10 -0.83 18.91 -22.52
C PRO A 10 -1.92 19.51 -21.59
N PRO A 11 -1.83 20.81 -21.23
CA PRO A 11 -1.80 21.23 -19.83
C PRO A 11 -3.18 21.45 -19.20
N GLY A 12 -3.60 20.53 -18.33
CA GLY A 12 -4.66 20.76 -17.33
C GLY A 12 -6.00 21.30 -17.89
N PRO A 13 -6.91 21.75 -17.01
CA PRO A 13 -6.79 21.78 -15.55
C PRO A 13 -6.72 20.39 -14.92
N TYR A 14 -5.92 20.24 -13.86
CA TYR A 14 -5.87 19.03 -13.05
C TYR A 14 -6.65 19.18 -11.75
N ASP A 15 -7.52 18.21 -11.49
CA ASP A 15 -8.26 18.07 -10.24
C ASP A 15 -7.71 16.87 -9.47
N VAL A 16 -7.04 17.13 -8.35
CA VAL A 16 -6.26 16.14 -7.61
C VAL A 16 -6.65 16.14 -6.14
N ARG A 17 -6.94 14.96 -5.60
CA ARG A 17 -7.12 14.73 -4.17
C ARG A 17 -5.87 14.12 -3.57
N VAL A 18 -5.30 14.78 -2.57
CA VAL A 18 -4.10 14.33 -1.87
C VAL A 18 -4.45 13.90 -0.45
N LEU A 19 -4.12 12.66 -0.10
CA LEU A 19 -4.24 12.16 1.27
C LEU A 19 -3.03 12.63 2.09
N ALA A 20 -3.23 13.06 3.34
CA ALA A 20 -2.16 13.57 4.21
C ALA A 20 -1.02 12.57 4.53
N GLY A 21 -1.20 11.28 4.22
CA GLY A 21 -0.16 10.24 4.31
C GLY A 21 0.12 9.57 2.96
N GLY A 22 -0.26 10.23 1.86
CA GLY A 22 -0.22 9.69 0.51
C GLY A 22 1.17 9.74 -0.13
N LEU A 23 1.26 9.24 -1.36
CA LEU A 23 2.50 9.24 -2.15
C LEU A 23 2.68 10.51 -3.00
N GLY A 24 1.58 11.19 -3.34
CA GLY A 24 1.56 12.28 -4.31
C GLY A 24 1.35 11.78 -5.74
N LEU A 25 1.10 12.72 -6.65
CA LEU A 25 0.89 12.47 -8.08
C LEU A 25 1.92 13.25 -8.89
N SER A 26 2.48 12.61 -9.91
CA SER A 26 3.38 13.27 -10.87
C SER A 26 2.86 13.06 -12.29
N LYS A 27 2.87 14.13 -13.10
CA LYS A 27 2.53 14.09 -14.53
C LYS A 27 3.71 14.63 -15.33
N LYS A 28 4.09 13.96 -16.42
CA LYS A 28 5.17 14.44 -17.29
C LYS A 28 4.66 15.54 -18.19
N LEU A 29 5.52 16.52 -18.47
CA LEU A 29 5.33 17.54 -19.50
C LEU A 29 6.29 17.26 -20.65
N ALA A 30 6.00 17.84 -21.82
CA ALA A 30 6.96 17.84 -22.91
C ALA A 30 8.22 18.62 -22.51
N ALA A 31 9.41 18.07 -22.78
CA ALA A 31 10.68 18.68 -22.35
C ALA A 31 10.90 20.10 -22.91
N GLY A 32 10.35 20.40 -24.09
CA GLY A 32 10.44 21.72 -24.74
C GLY A 32 9.36 22.72 -24.31
N THR A 33 8.61 22.46 -23.24
CA THR A 33 7.54 23.37 -22.80
C THR A 33 8.13 24.73 -22.38
N PRO A 34 7.74 25.87 -23.00
CA PRO A 34 8.42 27.15 -22.79
C PRO A 34 8.49 27.63 -21.35
N LEU A 35 7.45 27.36 -20.54
CA LEU A 35 7.38 27.77 -19.13
C LEU A 35 8.48 27.14 -18.25
N LEU A 36 9.16 26.09 -18.72
CA LEU A 36 10.23 25.39 -17.99
C LEU A 36 11.58 26.11 -18.05
N ALA A 37 11.75 27.04 -18.99
CA ALA A 37 13.00 27.77 -19.16
C ALA A 37 13.30 28.67 -17.94
N ALA A 38 14.59 29.02 -17.79
CA ALA A 38 15.09 29.78 -16.66
C ALA A 38 14.54 31.22 -16.63
N ASP A 39 14.44 31.83 -17.79
CA ASP A 39 14.06 33.23 -18.02
C ASP A 39 12.62 33.38 -18.55
N ALA A 40 11.83 32.30 -18.53
CA ALA A 40 10.46 32.34 -19.00
C ALA A 40 9.54 33.16 -18.09
N ASP A 41 8.64 33.90 -18.72
CA ASP A 41 7.40 34.33 -18.07
C ASP A 41 6.47 33.11 -17.96
N TRP A 42 5.82 32.96 -16.80
CA TRP A 42 4.96 31.83 -16.53
C TRP A 42 3.88 32.17 -15.50
N SER A 43 2.82 31.39 -15.54
CA SER A 43 1.71 31.48 -14.60
C SER A 43 1.32 30.09 -14.12
N VAL A 44 1.18 29.93 -12.80
CA VAL A 44 0.60 28.74 -12.19
C VAL A 44 -0.60 29.16 -11.35
N SER A 45 -1.73 28.47 -11.48
CA SER A 45 -2.93 28.75 -10.71
C SER A 45 -3.66 27.49 -10.32
N ALA A 46 -4.35 27.51 -9.19
CA ALA A 46 -5.23 26.44 -8.74
C ALA A 46 -6.24 26.96 -7.71
N TRP A 47 -7.23 26.14 -7.41
CA TRP A 47 -7.99 26.20 -6.17
C TRP A 47 -7.43 25.16 -5.20
N VAL A 48 -7.25 25.55 -3.94
CA VAL A 48 -6.71 24.67 -2.90
C VAL A 48 -7.64 24.65 -1.70
N ARG A 49 -7.89 23.47 -1.17
CA ARG A 49 -8.67 23.22 0.05
C ARG A 49 -7.94 22.21 0.93
N PRO A 50 -7.19 22.66 1.94
CA PRO A 50 -6.56 21.76 2.91
C PRO A 50 -7.63 20.95 3.66
N SER A 51 -7.38 19.67 3.93
CA SER A 51 -8.34 18.82 4.67
C SER A 51 -8.24 19.00 6.20
N SER A 52 -7.07 19.36 6.70
CA SER A 52 -6.79 19.62 8.11
C SER A 52 -5.88 20.85 8.28
N GLY A 53 -5.82 21.38 9.50
CA GLY A 53 -4.87 22.44 9.82
C GLY A 53 -3.44 21.91 9.73
N THR A 54 -2.61 22.58 8.93
CA THR A 54 -1.19 22.21 8.76
C THR A 54 -0.37 22.98 9.79
N THR A 55 0.36 22.25 10.64
CA THR A 55 1.15 22.80 11.77
C THR A 55 2.63 22.95 11.45
N GLY A 56 3.03 22.58 10.24
CA GLY A 56 4.39 22.70 9.71
C GLY A 56 4.37 22.89 8.20
N PRO A 57 5.53 23.11 7.59
CA PRO A 57 5.66 23.37 6.16
C PRO A 57 5.40 22.12 5.31
N ALA A 58 4.59 22.28 4.26
CA ALA A 58 4.30 21.27 3.25
C ALA A 58 4.22 21.88 1.85
N LEU A 59 4.77 21.19 0.85
CA LEU A 59 4.54 21.49 -0.57
C LEU A 59 3.14 21.01 -1.00
N ILE A 60 2.40 21.88 -1.70
CA ILE A 60 1.01 21.62 -2.15
C ILE A 60 1.01 21.05 -3.57
N ALA A 61 1.38 21.87 -4.56
CA ALA A 61 1.50 21.47 -5.96
C ALA A 61 2.32 22.48 -6.75
N GLY A 62 2.88 22.03 -7.86
CA GLY A 62 3.78 22.83 -8.66
C GLY A 62 4.42 22.06 -9.79
N LEU A 63 5.55 22.56 -10.25
CA LEU A 63 6.32 22.01 -11.37
C LEU A 63 7.81 21.91 -11.04
N GLY A 64 8.48 20.97 -11.69
CA GLY A 64 9.90 20.69 -11.47
C GLY A 64 10.13 19.58 -10.45
N ASP A 65 11.36 19.52 -9.96
CA ASP A 65 11.78 18.56 -8.96
C ASP A 65 11.62 19.17 -7.55
N PRO A 66 10.78 18.59 -6.67
CA PRO A 66 10.64 19.04 -5.29
C PRO A 66 11.94 19.06 -4.50
N GLN A 67 12.90 18.18 -4.80
CA GLN A 67 14.19 18.06 -4.10
C GLN A 67 15.28 18.98 -4.65
N ALA A 68 15.06 19.57 -5.84
CA ALA A 68 16.05 20.37 -6.53
C ALA A 68 15.42 21.68 -7.05
N ALA A 69 15.45 21.89 -8.37
CA ALA A 69 14.84 23.06 -9.00
C ALA A 69 13.35 22.81 -9.25
N GLY A 70 12.51 23.55 -8.53
CA GLY A 70 11.06 23.45 -8.65
C GLY A 70 10.33 24.70 -8.19
N ARG A 71 9.08 24.85 -8.62
CA ARG A 71 8.22 26.02 -8.39
C ARG A 71 6.90 25.53 -7.80
N PHE A 72 6.66 25.75 -6.51
CA PHE A 72 5.60 25.09 -5.76
C PHE A 72 4.80 26.06 -4.89
N PHE A 73 3.48 25.91 -4.86
CA PHE A 73 2.69 26.47 -3.76
C PHE A 73 3.04 25.72 -2.47
N VAL A 74 3.14 26.47 -1.38
CA VAL A 74 3.45 25.92 -0.06
C VAL A 74 2.42 26.38 0.97
N ILE A 75 2.19 25.52 1.95
CA ILE A 75 1.48 25.88 3.18
C ILE A 75 2.46 25.74 4.33
N ASP A 76 2.64 26.80 5.10
CA ASP A 76 3.55 26.85 6.25
C ASP A 76 2.79 27.45 7.43
N ASN A 77 2.55 26.66 8.48
CA ASN A 77 1.72 27.04 9.63
C ASN A 77 0.36 27.62 9.22
N GLY A 78 -0.28 27.03 8.20
CA GLY A 78 -1.57 27.47 7.68
C GLY A 78 -1.52 28.73 6.80
N LEU A 79 -0.34 29.23 6.45
CA LEU A 79 -0.17 30.40 5.58
C LEU A 79 0.31 30.00 4.18
N LEU A 80 -0.20 30.69 3.17
CA LEU A 80 0.19 30.52 1.78
C LEU A 80 1.58 31.09 1.52
N GLY A 81 2.41 30.32 0.80
CA GLY A 81 3.63 30.80 0.17
C GLY A 81 3.86 30.21 -1.22
N PHE A 82 4.98 30.57 -1.83
CA PHE A 82 5.45 30.00 -3.08
C PHE A 82 6.97 29.77 -3.04
N ALA A 83 7.39 28.54 -3.24
CA ALA A 83 8.79 28.11 -3.22
C ALA A 83 9.37 28.05 -4.63
N GLN A 84 10.64 28.47 -4.76
CA GLN A 84 11.48 28.37 -5.94
C GLN A 84 12.77 27.63 -5.56
N GLY A 85 12.69 26.31 -5.44
CA GLY A 85 13.67 25.49 -4.72
C GLY A 85 13.49 25.56 -3.20
N ALA A 86 14.34 24.82 -2.46
CA ALA A 86 14.19 24.67 -1.01
C ALA A 86 14.42 25.98 -0.23
N GLU A 87 15.38 26.81 -0.67
CA GLU A 87 15.85 27.98 0.09
C GLU A 87 15.07 29.28 -0.22
N HIS A 88 14.44 29.38 -1.38
CA HIS A 88 13.78 30.61 -1.82
C HIS A 88 12.26 30.48 -1.72
N VAL A 89 11.69 30.94 -0.61
CA VAL A 89 10.25 30.91 -0.38
C VAL A 89 9.69 32.32 -0.25
N LEU A 90 8.82 32.70 -1.19
CA LEU A 90 8.00 33.90 -1.10
C LEU A 90 6.83 33.63 -0.15
N ARG A 91 6.89 34.21 1.05
CA ARG A 91 5.86 34.04 2.10
C ARG A 91 4.80 35.14 2.02
N SER A 92 3.56 34.79 2.35
CA SER A 92 2.46 35.76 2.50
C SER A 92 1.80 35.63 3.88
N LYS A 93 0.92 36.57 4.22
CA LYS A 93 0.05 36.49 5.42
C LYS A 93 -1.32 35.88 5.12
N GLN A 94 -1.54 35.37 3.91
CA GLN A 94 -2.83 34.82 3.51
C GLN A 94 -3.05 33.46 4.20
N PRO A 95 -4.12 33.27 4.98
CA PRO A 95 -4.44 31.97 5.54
C PRO A 95 -5.02 31.02 4.48
N LEU A 96 -4.61 29.75 4.57
CA LEU A 96 -5.22 28.60 3.91
C LEU A 96 -5.97 27.79 4.97
N ARG A 97 -7.26 28.09 5.13
CA ARG A 97 -8.09 27.47 6.18
C ARG A 97 -8.51 26.06 5.76
N ALA A 98 -8.43 25.13 6.70
CA ALA A 98 -8.93 23.77 6.49
C ALA A 98 -10.41 23.79 6.08
N GLY A 99 -10.75 22.97 5.09
CA GLY A 99 -12.10 22.84 4.55
C GLY A 99 -12.59 24.02 3.71
N VAL A 100 -11.79 25.07 3.50
CA VAL A 100 -12.17 26.26 2.72
C VAL A 100 -11.39 26.33 1.41
N TRP A 101 -12.11 26.46 0.30
CA TRP A 101 -11.51 26.73 -1.00
C TRP A 101 -10.87 28.11 -1.04
N THR A 102 -9.60 28.16 -1.44
CA THR A 102 -8.87 29.40 -1.70
C THR A 102 -8.28 29.33 -3.12
N GLN A 103 -8.61 30.31 -3.96
CA GLN A 103 -7.95 30.45 -5.25
C GLN A 103 -6.55 30.97 -5.02
N VAL A 104 -5.55 30.37 -5.67
CA VAL A 104 -4.14 30.77 -5.57
C VAL A 104 -3.55 30.91 -6.97
N ALA A 105 -2.68 31.90 -7.16
CA ALA A 105 -1.91 32.03 -8.39
C ALA A 105 -0.51 32.61 -8.12
N ALA A 106 0.49 32.10 -8.82
CA ALA A 106 1.85 32.61 -8.82
C ALA A 106 2.24 32.97 -10.25
N ILE A 107 2.65 34.22 -10.44
CA ILE A 107 2.89 34.82 -11.76
C ILE A 107 4.32 35.36 -11.80
N ALA A 108 5.12 34.87 -12.73
CA ALA A 108 6.42 35.42 -13.06
C ALA A 108 6.32 36.29 -14.32
N GLN A 109 6.78 37.53 -14.20
CA GLN A 109 6.90 38.47 -15.31
C GLN A 109 8.26 39.16 -15.23
N GLY A 110 9.14 38.85 -16.17
CA GLY A 110 10.56 39.18 -16.13
C GLY A 110 11.19 38.67 -14.83
N THR A 111 11.69 39.59 -14.01
CA THR A 111 12.32 39.26 -12.72
C THR A 111 11.35 39.33 -11.54
N ARG A 112 10.08 39.68 -11.74
CA ARG A 112 9.09 39.87 -10.67
C ARG A 112 8.21 38.63 -10.50
N LEU A 113 8.17 38.10 -9.28
CA LEU A 113 7.19 37.10 -8.86
C LEU A 113 6.06 37.80 -8.09
N SER A 114 4.82 37.51 -8.44
CA SER A 114 3.63 37.96 -7.70
C SER A 114 2.78 36.77 -7.28
N LEU A 115 2.41 36.73 -6.00
CA LEU A 115 1.56 35.70 -5.42
C LEU A 115 0.18 36.29 -5.13
N TYR A 116 -0.86 35.60 -5.57
CA TYR A 116 -2.25 36.00 -5.45
C TYR A 116 -3.03 34.97 -4.66
N ALA A 117 -4.04 35.45 -3.94
CA ALA A 117 -5.08 34.62 -3.38
C ALA A 117 -6.45 35.29 -3.55
N ASN A 118 -7.47 34.51 -3.93
CA ASN A 118 -8.84 34.98 -4.18
C ASN A 118 -8.88 36.25 -5.05
N GLY A 119 -8.09 36.25 -6.13
CA GLY A 119 -8.04 37.37 -7.07
C GLY A 119 -7.22 38.58 -6.64
N ARG A 120 -6.64 38.58 -5.42
CA ARG A 120 -5.88 39.71 -4.88
C ARG A 120 -4.41 39.36 -4.69
N LYS A 121 -3.51 40.29 -5.00
CA LYS A 121 -2.08 40.12 -4.75
C LYS A 121 -1.81 40.13 -3.24
N VAL A 122 -1.21 39.07 -2.72
CA VAL A 122 -0.94 38.88 -1.27
C VAL A 122 0.55 38.94 -0.94
N ALA A 123 1.43 38.72 -1.92
CA ALA A 123 2.87 38.90 -1.77
C ALA A 123 3.53 39.13 -3.13
N SER A 124 4.78 39.59 -3.12
CA SER A 124 5.60 39.73 -4.32
C SER A 124 7.09 39.72 -3.98
N GLY A 125 7.91 39.22 -4.88
CA GLY A 125 9.36 39.11 -4.72
C GLY A 125 10.06 38.95 -6.07
N SER A 126 11.26 38.38 -6.06
CA SER A 126 12.06 38.14 -7.27
C SER A 126 11.92 36.70 -7.75
N VAL A 127 11.94 36.50 -9.07
CA VAL A 127 11.96 35.17 -9.70
C VAL A 127 13.37 34.59 -9.61
N GLN A 128 13.50 33.35 -9.14
CA GLN A 128 14.70 32.55 -9.38
C GLN A 128 14.74 32.08 -10.84
N GLN A 129 15.71 32.59 -11.60
CA GLN A 129 15.88 32.29 -13.01
C GLN A 129 16.59 30.95 -13.21
N THR A 130 15.87 29.87 -12.91
CA THR A 130 16.39 28.50 -13.00
C THR A 130 15.42 27.65 -13.81
N ALA A 131 15.98 26.88 -14.75
CA ALA A 131 15.23 25.91 -15.52
C ALA A 131 14.74 24.78 -14.60
N VAL A 132 13.53 24.26 -14.84
CA VAL A 132 12.93 23.22 -14.00
C VAL A 132 12.61 21.97 -14.81
N ALA A 133 12.61 20.81 -14.13
CA ALA A 133 12.29 19.55 -14.77
C ALA A 133 10.87 19.55 -15.38
N PRO A 134 10.64 18.83 -16.50
CA PRO A 134 9.35 18.80 -17.19
C PRO A 134 8.35 17.87 -16.48
N THR A 135 8.01 18.18 -15.24
CA THR A 135 7.10 17.38 -14.41
C THR A 135 6.19 18.28 -13.59
N LEU A 136 4.89 18.03 -13.59
CA LEU A 136 3.94 18.56 -12.62
C LEU A 136 3.87 17.61 -11.42
N VAL A 137 3.86 18.15 -10.21
CA VAL A 137 3.83 17.33 -8.98
C VAL A 137 2.79 17.88 -8.02
N PHE A 138 1.97 16.99 -7.47
CA PHE A 138 0.89 17.28 -6.53
C PHE A 138 1.12 16.50 -5.24
N GLY A 139 1.19 17.20 -4.10
CA GLY A 139 1.44 16.64 -2.78
C GLY A 139 2.68 15.73 -2.77
N PRO A 140 3.88 16.21 -3.10
CA PRO A 140 5.07 15.36 -3.19
C PRO A 140 5.35 14.67 -1.86
N ARG A 141 5.53 13.34 -1.83
CA ARG A 141 5.96 12.67 -0.60
C ARG A 141 7.44 12.91 -0.28
N GLN A 142 8.30 12.90 -1.30
CA GLN A 142 9.69 13.25 -1.12
C GLN A 142 9.85 14.76 -1.23
N GLN A 143 10.02 15.42 -0.08
CA GLN A 143 10.23 16.88 0.01
C GLN A 143 11.59 17.19 0.67
N PRO A 144 12.18 18.37 0.43
CA PRO A 144 13.40 18.79 1.12
C PRO A 144 13.20 18.75 2.64
N ALA A 145 14.28 18.59 3.40
CA ALA A 145 14.21 18.46 4.86
C ALA A 145 13.49 19.63 5.57
N ALA A 146 13.46 20.81 4.94
CA ALA A 146 12.73 21.97 5.43
C ALA A 146 11.20 21.79 5.44
N TYR A 147 10.64 20.86 4.65
CA TYR A 147 9.21 20.59 4.58
C TYR A 147 8.89 19.29 5.33
N THR A 148 8.44 19.45 6.57
CA THR A 148 8.30 18.35 7.55
C THR A 148 6.94 17.66 7.49
N GLN A 149 5.98 18.19 6.73
CA GLN A 149 4.64 17.64 6.60
C GLN A 149 4.28 17.33 5.14
N HIS A 150 3.41 16.34 4.97
CA HIS A 150 2.79 16.03 3.69
C HIS A 150 1.45 16.76 3.57
N PHE A 151 1.17 17.34 2.40
CA PHE A 151 -0.08 18.05 2.17
C PHE A 151 -1.25 17.07 2.09
N GLY A 152 -2.31 17.33 2.87
CA GLY A 152 -3.60 16.68 2.73
C GLY A 152 -4.67 17.67 2.32
N GLY A 153 -5.44 17.35 1.27
CA GLY A 153 -6.49 18.23 0.78
C GLY A 153 -6.87 17.99 -0.67
N GLU A 154 -7.65 18.91 -1.20
CA GLU A 154 -8.13 18.91 -2.58
C GLU A 154 -7.49 20.07 -3.33
N ILE A 155 -7.06 19.79 -4.56
CA ILE A 155 -6.49 20.75 -5.50
C ILE A 155 -7.36 20.67 -6.74
N ALA A 156 -7.89 21.80 -7.19
CA ALA A 156 -8.81 21.87 -8.30
C ALA A 156 -8.32 22.89 -9.33
N GLY A 157 -8.57 22.64 -10.61
CA GLY A 157 -8.29 23.62 -11.65
C GLY A 157 -6.80 23.93 -11.81
N PHE A 158 -5.89 23.01 -11.45
CA PHE A 158 -4.46 23.32 -11.50
C PHE A 158 -4.00 23.47 -12.95
N THR A 159 -3.46 24.64 -13.27
CA THR A 159 -2.96 24.98 -14.59
C THR A 159 -1.59 25.63 -14.46
N ALA A 160 -0.64 25.20 -15.28
CA ALA A 160 0.66 25.84 -15.47
C ALA A 160 0.78 26.19 -16.95
N GLN A 161 1.12 27.45 -17.26
CA GLN A 161 1.23 27.93 -18.63
C GLN A 161 2.38 28.91 -18.81
N ALA A 162 2.84 29.06 -20.04
CA ALA A 162 3.77 30.09 -20.43
C ALA A 162 3.08 31.46 -20.48
N GLY A 163 3.82 32.51 -20.18
CA GLY A 163 3.32 33.88 -20.12
C GLY A 163 2.73 34.25 -18.75
N ALA A 164 2.73 35.56 -18.49
CA ALA A 164 2.15 36.15 -17.29
C ALA A 164 0.65 36.42 -17.48
N LEU A 165 -0.18 35.88 -16.58
CA LEU A 165 -1.60 36.24 -16.52
C LEU A 165 -1.75 37.65 -15.95
N ASP A 166 -2.68 38.40 -16.52
CA ASP A 166 -3.07 39.69 -15.99
C ASP A 166 -4.01 39.57 -14.77
N ALA A 167 -4.19 40.68 -14.06
CA ALA A 167 -5.04 40.71 -12.87
C ALA A 167 -6.52 40.40 -13.17
N ALA A 168 -7.00 40.71 -14.37
CA ALA A 168 -8.39 40.47 -14.76
C ALA A 168 -8.65 38.96 -14.93
N ALA A 169 -7.73 38.23 -15.57
CA ALA A 169 -7.77 36.79 -15.68
C ALA A 169 -7.72 36.11 -14.31
N ILE A 170 -6.86 36.57 -13.41
CA ILE A 170 -6.77 36.05 -12.04
C ILE A 170 -8.07 36.31 -11.25
N ALA A 171 -8.66 37.50 -11.37
CA ALA A 171 -9.94 37.81 -10.75
C ALA A 171 -11.06 36.90 -11.29
N ARG A 172 -11.05 36.59 -12.58
CA ARG A 172 -12.00 35.68 -13.22
C ARG A 172 -11.86 34.25 -12.70
N LEU A 173 -10.62 33.76 -12.55
CA LEU A 173 -10.35 32.46 -11.93
C LEU A 173 -10.86 32.39 -10.48
N ALA A 174 -10.70 33.48 -9.72
CA ALA A 174 -11.20 33.56 -8.35
C ALA A 174 -12.73 33.61 -8.24
N GLY A 175 -13.43 34.00 -9.31
CA GLY A 175 -14.90 33.93 -9.40
C GLY A 175 -15.45 32.54 -9.72
N GLN A 176 -14.59 31.59 -10.11
CA GLN A 176 -14.96 30.25 -10.55
C GLN A 176 -14.59 29.20 -9.50
N ALA A 177 -15.22 29.29 -8.32
CA ALA A 177 -14.99 28.34 -7.24
C ALA A 177 -15.39 26.90 -7.66
N PRO A 178 -14.61 25.87 -7.29
CA PRO A 178 -14.94 24.47 -7.50
C PRO A 178 -16.33 24.11 -6.95
N ASP A 179 -17.15 23.46 -7.78
CA ASP A 179 -18.39 22.84 -7.31
C ASP A 179 -18.11 21.36 -6.95
N PRO A 180 -18.17 20.99 -5.66
CA PRO A 180 -17.90 19.62 -5.22
C PRO A 180 -18.87 18.58 -5.80
N ALA A 181 -20.04 18.98 -6.32
CA ALA A 181 -20.99 18.08 -6.99
C ALA A 181 -20.60 17.77 -8.45
N GLN A 182 -19.77 18.62 -9.07
CA GLN A 182 -19.43 18.52 -10.50
C GLN A 182 -17.98 18.06 -10.72
N GLN A 183 -17.10 18.28 -9.74
CA GLN A 183 -15.68 17.97 -9.87
C GLN A 183 -15.40 16.48 -9.68
N ARG A 184 -14.65 15.88 -10.62
CA ARG A 184 -14.08 14.54 -10.47
C ARG A 184 -12.59 14.66 -10.16
N PHE A 185 -12.21 14.27 -8.95
CA PHE A 185 -10.81 14.31 -8.52
C PHE A 185 -10.10 13.00 -8.87
N GLU A 186 -8.87 13.10 -9.39
CA GLU A 186 -7.92 12.01 -9.44
C GLU A 186 -7.24 11.86 -8.07
N ASP A 187 -7.25 10.65 -7.50
CA ASP A 187 -6.55 10.41 -6.24
C ASP A 187 -5.03 10.36 -6.47
N ALA A 188 -4.29 11.22 -5.77
CA ALA A 188 -2.82 11.28 -5.78
C ALA A 188 -2.16 10.12 -5.02
N SER A 189 -2.86 9.02 -4.83
CA SER A 189 -2.36 7.79 -4.25
C SER A 189 -3.16 6.66 -4.87
N PRO A 190 -2.53 5.52 -5.22
CA PRO A 190 -3.27 4.37 -5.69
C PRO A 190 -4.34 4.03 -4.65
N GLY A 191 -5.61 4.12 -5.03
CA GLY A 191 -6.66 3.51 -4.24
C GLY A 191 -6.43 2.01 -4.30
N TRP A 192 -5.72 1.43 -3.34
CA TRP A 192 -5.78 -0.01 -3.12
C TRP A 192 -7.23 -0.30 -2.79
N ARG A 193 -8.01 -0.67 -3.80
CA ARG A 193 -9.31 -1.30 -3.56
C ARG A 193 -8.99 -2.44 -2.63
N VAL A 194 -9.62 -2.48 -1.46
CA VAL A 194 -9.55 -3.67 -0.62
C VAL A 194 -9.90 -4.82 -1.54
N GLN A 195 -8.94 -5.68 -1.83
CA GLN A 195 -9.18 -6.85 -2.66
C GLN A 195 -9.95 -7.83 -1.78
N VAL A 196 -11.25 -7.59 -1.63
CA VAL A 196 -12.16 -8.50 -0.91
C VAL A 196 -12.49 -9.75 -1.73
N LYS A 197 -11.80 -9.97 -2.86
CA LYS A 197 -11.61 -11.33 -3.37
C LYS A 197 -10.47 -11.98 -2.59
N GLN A 198 -10.70 -12.24 -1.30
CA GLN A 198 -10.46 -13.62 -0.92
C GLN A 198 -11.35 -14.43 -1.85
N MET A 199 -10.78 -15.39 -2.58
CA MET A 199 -11.63 -16.44 -3.10
C MET A 199 -12.40 -16.93 -1.88
N ALA A 200 -13.71 -16.68 -1.83
CA ALA A 200 -14.54 -17.49 -0.99
C ALA A 200 -14.37 -18.88 -1.60
N GLY A 201 -13.40 -19.63 -1.07
CA GLY A 201 -13.13 -20.99 -1.49
C GLY A 201 -14.47 -21.69 -1.47
N GLN A 202 -14.85 -22.26 -2.61
CA GLN A 202 -16.10 -23.01 -2.83
C GLN A 202 -17.23 -22.66 -1.84
N LEU A 203 -18.00 -21.61 -2.14
CA LEU A 203 -19.23 -21.28 -1.41
C LEU A 203 -20.28 -22.39 -1.44
N ALA A 204 -20.10 -23.40 -2.29
CA ALA A 204 -20.84 -24.64 -2.30
C ALA A 204 -19.86 -25.81 -2.48
N PRO A 205 -20.08 -26.96 -1.82
CA PRO A 205 -19.30 -28.17 -2.09
C PRO A 205 -19.27 -28.46 -3.59
N GLN A 206 -18.10 -28.85 -4.12
CA GLN A 206 -17.98 -29.28 -5.51
C GLN A 206 -19.05 -30.32 -5.85
N ALA A 207 -19.80 -30.08 -6.94
CA ALA A 207 -20.82 -31.01 -7.39
C ALA A 207 -20.19 -32.39 -7.66
N ALA A 208 -20.76 -33.46 -7.08
CA ALA A 208 -20.18 -34.81 -7.10
C ALA A 208 -19.93 -35.39 -8.50
N ALA A 209 -20.58 -34.84 -9.54
CA ALA A 209 -20.36 -35.22 -10.93
C ALA A 209 -19.03 -34.70 -11.51
N THR A 210 -18.44 -33.67 -10.89
CA THR A 210 -17.20 -33.02 -11.35
C THR A 210 -15.96 -33.46 -10.58
N LEU A 211 -16.11 -34.32 -9.57
CA LEU A 211 -14.97 -34.90 -8.87
C LEU A 211 -14.18 -35.81 -9.83
N PRO A 212 -12.85 -35.72 -9.88
CA PRO A 212 -12.04 -36.65 -10.66
C PRO A 212 -12.28 -38.08 -10.16
N ARG A 213 -12.94 -38.90 -10.97
CA ARG A 213 -13.15 -40.32 -10.68
C ARG A 213 -11.94 -41.10 -11.18
N SER A 214 -10.98 -41.30 -10.28
CA SER A 214 -9.95 -42.30 -10.46
C SER A 214 -10.58 -43.69 -10.32
N ALA A 215 -10.44 -44.54 -11.34
CA ALA A 215 -10.75 -45.97 -11.26
C ALA A 215 -9.57 -46.79 -10.69
N ALA A 216 -8.48 -46.13 -10.29
CA ALA A 216 -7.33 -46.81 -9.72
C ALA A 216 -7.65 -47.29 -8.30
N PRO A 217 -7.39 -48.57 -7.97
CA PRO A 217 -7.50 -49.06 -6.61
C PRO A 217 -6.59 -48.24 -5.69
N PHE A 218 -7.07 -47.88 -4.51
CA PHE A 218 -6.24 -47.24 -3.49
C PHE A 218 -5.06 -48.18 -3.16
N PRO A 219 -3.81 -47.70 -3.21
CA PRO A 219 -2.67 -48.52 -2.82
C PRO A 219 -2.80 -48.92 -1.35
N ALA A 220 -2.53 -50.20 -1.06
CA ALA A 220 -2.49 -50.68 0.30
C ALA A 220 -1.33 -50.01 1.05
N PRO A 221 -1.52 -49.54 2.29
CA PRO A 221 -0.44 -48.93 3.05
C PRO A 221 0.64 -49.98 3.34
N VAL A 222 1.88 -49.68 2.97
CA VAL A 222 3.05 -50.54 3.19
C VAL A 222 3.81 -50.01 4.41
N ALA A 223 3.93 -50.83 5.45
CA ALA A 223 4.67 -50.46 6.64
C ALA A 223 6.17 -50.35 6.34
N ARG A 224 6.83 -49.32 6.89
CA ARG A 224 8.30 -49.22 6.83
C ARG A 224 8.94 -50.17 7.86
N PRO A 225 10.12 -50.76 7.55
CA PRO A 225 10.87 -51.56 8.52
C PRO A 225 11.13 -50.79 9.83
N VAL A 226 11.00 -51.45 10.97
CA VAL A 226 11.37 -50.87 12.27
C VAL A 226 12.88 -50.83 12.37
N SER A 227 13.46 -49.74 12.85
CA SER A 227 14.90 -49.65 13.13
C SER A 227 15.25 -50.44 14.40
N GLU A 228 16.28 -51.29 14.35
CA GLU A 228 16.69 -52.19 15.46
C GLU A 228 17.70 -51.55 16.44
N VAL A 229 17.79 -50.22 16.48
CA VAL A 229 18.75 -49.52 17.35
C VAL A 229 18.33 -49.66 18.83
N PRO A 230 19.27 -49.88 19.77
CA PRO A 230 18.97 -49.87 21.20
C PRO A 230 18.19 -48.63 21.67
N ALA A 231 17.27 -48.81 22.62
CA ALA A 231 16.38 -47.76 23.10
C ALA A 231 17.13 -46.61 23.80
N LEU A 232 18.19 -46.95 24.55
CA LEU A 232 19.06 -46.01 25.25
C LEU A 232 20.51 -46.39 24.99
N GLN A 233 21.31 -45.41 24.60
CA GLN A 233 22.75 -45.57 24.39
C GLN A 233 23.48 -44.54 25.26
N PRO A 234 24.46 -44.95 26.08
CA PRO A 234 25.25 -44.00 26.85
C PRO A 234 26.07 -43.15 25.89
N LEU A 235 26.06 -41.83 26.10
CA LEU A 235 26.89 -40.89 25.34
C LEU A 235 28.12 -40.49 26.17
N ASP A 236 27.91 -40.21 27.47
CA ASP A 236 28.96 -39.98 28.49
C ASP A 236 28.41 -40.27 29.91
N ALA A 237 29.15 -39.87 30.96
CA ALA A 237 28.79 -40.12 32.36
C ALA A 237 27.46 -39.46 32.82
N ALA A 238 26.94 -38.47 32.10
CA ALA A 238 25.73 -37.74 32.45
C ALA A 238 24.70 -37.65 31.30
N ALA A 239 25.02 -38.12 30.09
CA ALA A 239 24.17 -38.01 28.91
C ALA A 239 23.88 -39.37 28.24
N TRP A 240 22.62 -39.52 27.82
CA TRP A 240 22.12 -40.69 27.10
C TRP A 240 21.47 -40.25 25.80
N ARG A 241 21.75 -40.98 24.72
CA ARG A 241 21.01 -40.86 23.47
C ARG A 241 19.81 -41.80 23.51
N VAL A 242 18.63 -41.22 23.31
CA VAL A 242 17.39 -41.99 23.10
C VAL A 242 17.33 -42.41 21.63
N GLY A 243 17.37 -43.72 21.39
CA GLY A 243 17.28 -44.33 20.07
C GLY A 243 15.85 -44.78 19.78
N ALA A 244 15.60 -46.08 19.92
CA ALA A 244 14.25 -46.62 19.77
C ALA A 244 13.32 -46.21 20.91
N TRP A 245 12.15 -45.68 20.56
CA TRP A 245 11.08 -45.39 21.52
C TRP A 245 9.73 -45.81 20.92
N GLN A 246 8.76 -46.03 21.80
CA GLN A 246 7.42 -46.47 21.43
C GLN A 246 6.39 -45.43 21.87
N LEU A 247 5.30 -45.35 21.12
CA LEU A 247 4.14 -44.53 21.46
C LEU A 247 2.86 -45.34 21.40
N ALA A 248 1.88 -44.92 22.18
CA ALA A 248 0.51 -45.40 22.15
C ALA A 248 -0.44 -44.21 22.20
N ALA A 249 -1.63 -44.33 21.62
CA ALA A 249 -2.62 -43.25 21.69
C ALA A 249 -3.18 -43.14 23.10
N ALA A 250 -3.31 -41.92 23.64
CA ALA A 250 -3.80 -41.71 25.01
C ALA A 250 -5.14 -42.41 25.33
N PRO A 251 -6.16 -42.44 24.44
CA PRO A 251 -7.40 -43.18 24.71
C PRO A 251 -7.21 -44.69 24.85
N GLU A 252 -6.16 -45.25 24.24
CA GLU A 252 -5.87 -46.70 24.27
C GLU A 252 -5.18 -47.15 25.56
N LEU A 253 -4.69 -46.18 26.36
CA LEU A 253 -3.96 -46.40 27.61
C LEU A 253 -4.89 -46.46 28.84
N GLY A 254 -6.18 -46.13 28.70
CA GLY A 254 -7.13 -46.12 29.81
C GLY A 254 -6.73 -45.15 30.93
N GLN A 255 -6.98 -45.52 32.19
CA GLN A 255 -6.64 -44.70 33.37
C GLN A 255 -5.26 -45.03 33.97
N ALA A 256 -4.34 -45.60 33.20
CA ALA A 256 -3.01 -45.96 33.71
C ALA A 256 -2.20 -44.71 34.10
N SER A 257 -1.64 -44.70 35.31
CA SER A 257 -0.80 -43.60 35.79
C SER A 257 0.58 -43.60 35.14
N GLY A 258 1.25 -42.44 35.09
CA GLY A 258 2.62 -42.32 34.54
C GLY A 258 3.61 -43.31 35.16
N ALA A 259 3.57 -43.49 36.49
CA ALA A 259 4.40 -44.48 37.19
C ALA A 259 4.11 -45.93 36.75
N THR A 260 2.86 -46.24 36.39
CA THR A 260 2.48 -47.56 35.86
C THR A 260 3.00 -47.74 34.44
N LEU A 261 2.94 -46.70 33.61
CA LEU A 261 3.39 -46.69 32.22
C LEU A 261 4.92 -46.79 32.10
N SER A 262 5.68 -46.28 33.08
CA SER A 262 7.15 -46.27 33.07
C SER A 262 7.80 -47.59 33.47
N ARG A 263 7.04 -48.64 33.80
CA ARG A 263 7.60 -49.97 34.13
C ARG A 263 8.08 -50.67 32.86
N SER A 264 9.25 -51.31 32.94
CA SER A 264 9.92 -51.96 31.79
C SER A 264 9.12 -53.12 31.18
N ASP A 265 8.23 -53.74 31.95
CA ASP A 265 7.36 -54.84 31.54
C ASP A 265 5.99 -54.36 31.02
N TYR A 266 5.63 -53.09 31.22
CA TYR A 266 4.27 -52.61 30.97
C TYR A 266 3.88 -52.70 29.48
N ALA A 267 4.83 -52.46 28.58
CA ALA A 267 4.60 -52.50 27.13
C ALA A 267 4.81 -53.90 26.51
N ALA A 268 5.40 -54.85 27.25
CA ALA A 268 5.73 -56.17 26.74
C ALA A 268 4.48 -56.95 26.31
N GLY A 269 4.46 -57.43 25.07
CA GLY A 269 3.34 -58.19 24.49
C GLY A 269 2.08 -57.38 24.16
N LYS A 270 2.06 -56.06 24.36
CA LYS A 270 0.89 -55.21 24.05
C LYS A 270 0.97 -54.65 22.64
N THR A 271 0.01 -55.01 21.80
CA THR A 271 -0.12 -54.55 20.39
C THR A 271 -0.44 -53.07 20.21
N ARG A 272 -0.73 -52.34 21.30
CA ARG A 272 -1.11 -50.92 21.30
C ARG A 272 0.11 -49.98 21.27
N TRP A 273 1.29 -50.48 21.62
CA TRP A 273 2.54 -49.74 21.55
C TRP A 273 3.17 -49.89 20.17
N ARG A 274 3.51 -48.76 19.55
CA ARG A 274 4.02 -48.69 18.18
C ARG A 274 5.41 -48.06 18.18
N ALA A 275 6.35 -48.66 17.47
CA ALA A 275 7.69 -48.10 17.32
C ALA A 275 7.64 -46.79 16.52
N ALA A 276 8.20 -45.72 17.08
CA ALA A 276 8.21 -44.40 16.45
C ALA A 276 9.32 -44.28 15.40
N THR A 277 9.08 -43.50 14.34
CA THR A 277 10.03 -43.40 13.21
C THR A 277 10.98 -42.20 13.34
N VAL A 278 10.58 -41.10 14.00
CA VAL A 278 11.40 -39.87 14.18
C VAL A 278 10.97 -39.13 15.44
N PRO A 279 11.87 -38.53 16.24
CA PRO A 279 11.48 -37.64 17.34
C PRO A 279 10.61 -36.46 16.82
N GLY A 280 9.38 -36.33 17.34
CA GLY A 280 8.61 -35.08 17.22
C GLY A 280 7.40 -35.04 16.29
N THR A 281 7.04 -36.10 15.54
CA THR A 281 5.76 -36.10 14.78
C THR A 281 4.97 -37.40 14.91
N VAL A 282 3.87 -37.36 15.68
CA VAL A 282 2.94 -38.48 15.90
C VAL A 282 2.29 -38.96 14.60
N LEU A 283 1.95 -38.02 13.70
CA LEU A 283 1.29 -38.32 12.43
C LEU A 283 2.17 -39.18 11.50
N THR A 284 3.46 -38.87 11.41
CA THR A 284 4.43 -39.59 10.58
C THR A 284 4.58 -41.04 11.03
N THR A 285 4.64 -41.27 12.34
CA THR A 285 4.70 -42.62 12.91
C THR A 285 3.46 -43.45 12.57
N LEU A 286 2.26 -42.87 12.63
CA LEU A 286 1.02 -43.59 12.34
C LEU A 286 0.88 -43.94 10.85
N VAL A 287 1.40 -43.10 9.96
CA VAL A 287 1.47 -43.38 8.51
C VAL A 287 2.46 -44.51 8.22
N ASP A 288 3.68 -44.46 8.78
CA ASP A 288 4.72 -45.48 8.55
C ASP A 288 4.37 -46.86 9.13
N ARG A 289 3.47 -46.91 10.11
CA ARG A 289 2.93 -48.16 10.69
C ARG A 289 1.65 -48.64 10.00
N ALA A 290 1.26 -48.03 8.88
CA ALA A 290 0.06 -48.38 8.12
C ALA A 290 -1.24 -48.31 8.95
N CYS A 291 -1.28 -47.50 10.00
CA CYS A 291 -2.39 -47.43 10.96
C CYS A 291 -3.44 -46.38 10.61
N ILE A 292 -3.16 -45.53 9.63
CA ILE A 292 -4.10 -44.54 9.12
C ILE A 292 -4.63 -45.01 7.76
N ARG A 293 -5.96 -45.16 7.69
CA ARG A 293 -6.70 -45.27 6.43
C ARG A 293 -7.54 -44.00 6.28
N ILE A 294 -7.10 -43.08 5.42
CA ILE A 294 -7.87 -41.85 5.17
C ILE A 294 -9.07 -42.23 4.31
N ARG A 295 -10.26 -42.30 4.91
CA ARG A 295 -11.53 -42.50 4.22
C ARG A 295 -12.26 -41.17 4.18
N ILE A 296 -12.25 -40.49 3.05
CA ILE A 296 -13.10 -39.30 2.84
C ILE A 296 -14.51 -39.84 2.54
N SER A 297 -15.42 -39.74 3.50
CA SER A 297 -16.82 -40.13 3.35
C SER A 297 -17.69 -38.89 3.37
N ALA A 298 -18.28 -38.54 2.23
CA ALA A 298 -19.35 -37.55 2.16
C ALA A 298 -20.65 -38.24 2.57
N SER A 299 -21.19 -37.92 3.76
CA SER A 299 -22.50 -38.38 4.19
C SER A 299 -23.46 -37.18 4.19
N THR A 300 -24.46 -37.22 3.29
CA THR A 300 -25.60 -36.31 3.30
C THR A 300 -26.81 -37.12 3.74
N THR A 301 -27.34 -36.85 4.93
CA THR A 301 -28.60 -37.45 5.40
C THR A 301 -29.61 -36.33 5.59
N TRP A 302 -30.62 -36.29 4.72
CA TRP A 302 -31.80 -35.44 4.89
C TRP A 302 -32.90 -36.26 5.60
N ARG A 303 -33.43 -35.76 6.71
CA ARG A 303 -34.71 -36.21 7.29
C ARG A 303 -35.70 -35.06 7.24
N PHE A 304 -36.82 -35.26 6.55
CA PHE A 304 -37.97 -34.36 6.62
C PHE A 304 -38.85 -34.73 7.82
N PRO A 305 -39.46 -33.77 8.53
CA PRO A 305 -40.54 -34.05 9.46
C PRO A 305 -41.82 -34.41 8.69
N ASN A 306 -42.49 -35.49 9.13
CA ASN A 306 -43.85 -35.79 8.71
C ASN A 306 -44.82 -34.77 9.34
N ARG A 307 -45.89 -34.48 8.60
CA ARG A 307 -47.01 -33.58 8.95
C ARG A 307 -47.62 -33.84 10.32
#